data_AF-A0AAV5ZDG3-F1
#
_entry.id   AF-A0AAV5ZDG3-F1
#
_cell.length_a   1.000
_cell.length_b   1.000
_cell.length_c   1.000
_cell.angle_alpha   90.00
_cell.angle_beta   90.00
_cell.angle_gamma   90.00
#
_symmetry.space_group_name_H-M   'P 1'
#
loop_
_entity.id
_entity.type
_entity.pdbx_description
1 polymer ?
#
loop_
_entity_poly.entity_id
_entity_poly.type
_entity_poly.pdbx_seq_one_letter_code
_entity_poly.pdbx_strand_id
1 'polypeptide(L)'
;MDRPNAGRAIGAGFVATLVMTILMYGGPIVGMPKMDIAAMLGSMLGQAMAAPGSGTWWIGMIMHFVNGTIIFPLIYAYALYAVLPGAPWVKGTTWGFVLWVIAQAIVMPVMGMGFFSSGAPQPIMAVAGSFIGHLIYGGILGGVTGRAAGDAQAVSRERRAA
;
A
#
# COMPACT_ATOMS: atom_id res chain seq x y z
N MET A 1 -16.29 -11.09 -14.40
CA MET A 1 -16.34 -10.27 -13.16
C MET A 1 -16.06 -8.85 -13.56
N ASP A 2 -16.90 -7.90 -13.17
CA ASP A 2 -16.71 -6.49 -13.52
C ASP A 2 -15.50 -5.92 -12.78
N ARG A 3 -14.67 -5.16 -13.49
CA ARG A 3 -13.49 -4.52 -12.91
C ARG A 3 -13.93 -3.36 -12.01
N PRO A 4 -13.22 -3.08 -10.89
CA PRO A 4 -13.49 -1.90 -10.08
C PRO A 4 -13.33 -0.62 -10.90
N ASN A 5 -14.20 0.37 -10.68
CA ASN A 5 -14.05 1.70 -11.27
C ASN A 5 -12.72 2.36 -10.79
N ALA A 6 -12.00 3.02 -11.70
CA ALA A 6 -10.74 3.71 -11.41
C ALA A 6 -10.83 4.66 -10.20
N GLY A 7 -11.83 5.53 -10.16
CA GLY A 7 -12.01 6.49 -9.07
C GLY A 7 -12.23 5.82 -7.71
N ARG A 8 -12.85 4.64 -7.70
CA ARG A 8 -13.03 3.85 -6.48
C ARG A 8 -11.73 3.19 -6.03
N ALA A 9 -10.97 2.64 -6.96
CA ALA A 9 -9.64 2.09 -6.66
C ALA A 9 -8.72 3.18 -6.11
N ILE A 10 -8.71 4.35 -6.74
CA ILE A 10 -7.93 5.50 -6.30
C ILE A 10 -8.37 5.96 -4.90
N GLY A 11 -9.67 6.14 -4.67
CA GLY A 11 -10.18 6.53 -3.34
C GLY A 11 -9.85 5.52 -2.24
N ALA A 12 -9.96 4.22 -2.54
CA ALA A 12 -9.59 3.16 -1.61
C ALA A 12 -8.08 3.15 -1.32
N GLY A 13 -7.25 3.34 -2.35
CA GLY A 13 -5.80 3.47 -2.21
C GLY A 13 -5.39 4.68 -1.39
N PHE A 14 -6.05 5.82 -1.59
CA PHE A 14 -5.83 7.02 -0.78
C PHE A 14 -6.09 6.77 0.70
N VAL A 15 -7.24 6.18 1.04
CA VAL A 15 -7.59 5.83 2.43
C VAL A 15 -6.58 4.84 3.01
N ALA A 16 -6.22 3.80 2.26
CA ALA A 16 -5.24 2.82 2.68
C ALA A 16 -3.85 3.46 2.93
N THR A 17 -3.45 4.42 2.10
CA THR A 17 -2.18 5.15 2.23
C THR A 17 -2.20 6.09 3.43
N LEU A 18 -3.31 6.78 3.70
CA LEU A 18 -3.49 7.57 4.92
C LEU A 18 -3.33 6.71 6.17
N VAL A 19 -3.99 5.54 6.21
CA VAL A 19 -3.86 4.60 7.34
C VAL A 19 -2.41 4.14 7.48
N MET A 20 -1.74 3.79 6.39
CA MET A 20 -0.32 3.40 6.43
C MET A 20 0.57 4.55 6.93
N THR A 21 0.28 5.80 6.54
CA THR A 21 1.01 6.99 7.01
C THR A 21 0.80 7.21 8.51
N ILE A 22 -0.42 7.00 9.02
CA ILE A 22 -0.70 7.07 10.47
C ILE A 22 0.08 5.98 11.20
N LEU A 23 0.10 4.75 10.70
CA LEU A 23 0.89 3.65 11.29
C LEU A 23 2.40 3.93 11.24
N MET A 24 2.87 4.63 10.21
CA MET A 24 4.27 5.02 10.05
C MET A 24 4.75 5.89 11.21
N TYR A 25 3.96 6.88 11.61
CA TYR A 25 4.29 7.79 12.71
C TYR A 25 3.80 7.30 14.08
N GLY A 26 2.77 6.46 14.11
CA GLY A 26 2.23 5.87 15.33
C GLY A 26 3.00 4.63 15.81
N GLY A 27 3.60 3.85 14.90
CA GLY A 27 4.32 2.62 15.21
C GLY A 27 5.42 2.79 16.29
N PRO A 28 6.26 3.84 16.22
CA PRO A 28 7.26 4.10 17.26
C PRO A 28 6.70 4.28 18.67
N ILE A 29 5.46 4.76 18.80
CA ILE A 29 4.79 4.97 20.11
C ILE A 29 4.56 3.63 20.82
N VAL A 30 4.36 2.55 20.06
CA VAL A 30 4.13 1.19 20.57
C VAL A 30 5.38 0.30 20.49
N GLY A 31 6.56 0.91 20.30
CA GLY A 31 7.85 0.21 20.30
C GLY A 31 8.30 -0.36 18.96
N MET A 32 7.62 -0.06 17.85
CA MET A 32 8.13 -0.43 16.52
C MET A 32 9.28 0.49 16.09
N PRO A 33 10.22 0.01 15.25
CA PRO A 33 11.26 0.87 14.68
C PRO A 33 10.65 2.02 13.89
N LYS A 34 11.30 3.19 13.94
CA LYS A 34 10.94 4.31 13.08
C LYS A 34 11.24 3.94 11.63
N MET A 35 10.18 3.81 10.82
CA MET A 35 10.27 3.58 9.39
C MET A 35 9.68 4.76 8.65
N ASP A 36 10.45 5.82 8.46
CA ASP A 36 10.00 6.99 7.71
C ASP A 36 10.09 6.72 6.20
N ILE A 37 8.99 6.23 5.60
CA ILE A 37 8.91 5.89 4.18
C ILE A 37 9.19 7.12 3.30
N ALA A 38 8.84 8.33 3.75
CA ALA A 38 9.12 9.55 3.01
C ALA A 38 10.62 9.89 3.01
N ALA A 39 11.28 9.77 4.16
CA ALA A 39 12.74 9.92 4.25
C ALA A 39 13.48 8.89 3.39
N MET A 40 12.99 7.66 3.43
CA MET A 40 13.45 6.52 2.67
C MET A 40 13.31 6.76 1.15
N LEU A 41 12.12 7.06 0.64
CA LEU A 41 11.93 7.32 -0.79
C LEU A 41 12.68 8.57 -1.25
N GLY A 42 12.76 9.60 -0.40
CA GLY A 42 13.55 10.81 -0.65
C GLY A 42 15.05 10.53 -0.76
N SER A 43 15.57 9.50 -0.08
CA SER A 43 17.00 9.16 -0.13
C SER A 43 17.44 8.64 -1.50
N MET A 44 16.52 8.08 -2.27
CA MET A 44 16.79 7.61 -3.64
C MET A 44 17.21 8.75 -4.57
N LEU A 45 16.92 10.00 -4.20
CA LEU A 45 17.26 11.21 -4.96
C LEU A 45 18.54 11.90 -4.44
N GLY A 46 18.90 11.69 -3.16
CA GLY A 46 19.92 12.47 -2.46
C GLY A 46 21.10 11.66 -1.90
N GLN A 47 21.14 10.33 -2.12
CA GLN A 47 22.17 9.41 -1.60
C GLN A 47 22.27 9.32 -0.06
N ALA A 48 21.43 10.05 0.68
CA ALA A 48 21.34 10.04 2.14
C ALA A 48 19.87 10.14 2.58
N MET A 49 19.55 9.63 3.78
CA MET A 49 18.20 9.72 4.35
C MET A 49 17.72 11.17 4.38
N ALA A 50 16.56 11.44 3.77
CA ALA A 50 16.06 12.80 3.70
C ALA A 50 15.60 13.27 5.08
N ALA A 51 16.11 14.42 5.52
CA ALA A 51 15.71 15.02 6.79
C ALA A 51 14.19 15.33 6.77
N PRO A 52 13.44 15.02 7.85
CA PRO A 52 12.01 15.32 7.92
C PRO A 52 11.70 16.78 7.59
N GLY A 53 10.72 17.00 6.70
CA GLY A 53 10.32 18.34 6.25
C GLY A 53 11.22 18.98 5.19
N SER A 54 12.33 18.36 4.81
CA SER A 54 13.17 18.82 3.69
C SER A 54 12.49 18.64 2.33
N GLY A 55 13.00 19.30 1.29
CA GLY A 55 12.46 19.18 -0.07
C GLY A 55 12.46 17.73 -0.59
N THR A 56 13.55 16.99 -0.39
CA THR A 56 13.63 15.57 -0.79
C THR A 56 12.70 14.67 0.01
N TRP A 57 12.46 15.01 1.28
CA TRP A 57 11.48 14.30 2.11
C TRP A 57 10.05 14.49 1.59
N TRP A 58 9.68 15.72 1.21
CA TRP A 58 8.37 15.98 0.60
C TRP A 58 8.21 15.29 -0.76
N ILE A 59 9.27 15.21 -1.56
CA ILE A 59 9.25 14.40 -2.80
C ILE A 59 9.01 12.93 -2.47
N GLY A 60 9.69 12.38 -1.46
CA GLY A 60 9.46 11.01 -0.98
C GLY A 60 8.02 10.80 -0.50
N MET A 61 7.43 11.78 0.19
CA MET A 61 6.03 11.73 0.60
C MET A 61 5.08 11.73 -0.60
N ILE A 62 5.35 12.57 -1.62
CA ILE A 62 4.59 12.56 -2.87
C ILE A 62 4.68 11.20 -3.54
N MET A 63 5.88 10.60 -3.62
CA MET A 63 6.06 9.25 -4.17
C MET A 63 5.26 8.20 -3.39
N HIS A 64 5.26 8.27 -2.05
CA HIS A 64 4.48 7.38 -1.20
C HIS A 64 2.98 7.46 -1.56
N PHE A 65 2.44 8.68 -1.64
CA PHE A 65 1.03 8.89 -1.98
C PHE A 65 0.71 8.53 -3.42
N VAL A 66 1.54 8.87 -4.40
CA VAL A 66 1.32 8.50 -5.81
C VAL A 66 1.32 6.98 -5.98
N ASN A 67 2.28 6.28 -5.36
CA ASN A 67 2.35 4.83 -5.40
C ASN A 67 1.11 4.19 -4.74
N GLY A 68 0.81 4.60 -3.51
CA GLY A 68 -0.28 4.02 -2.70
C GLY A 68 -1.68 4.43 -3.13
N THR A 69 -1.85 5.58 -3.79
CA THR A 69 -3.16 6.12 -4.19
C THR A 69 -3.48 5.84 -5.65
N ILE A 70 -2.48 5.82 -6.54
CA ILE A 70 -2.71 5.75 -7.98
C ILE A 70 -2.13 4.46 -8.55
N ILE A 71 -0.82 4.26 -8.45
CA ILE A 71 -0.15 3.19 -9.19
C ILE A 71 -0.61 1.81 -8.71
N PHE A 72 -0.43 1.49 -7.43
CA PHE A 72 -0.77 0.16 -6.91
C PHE A 72 -2.27 -0.15 -6.95
N PRO A 73 -3.18 0.79 -6.63
CA PRO A 73 -4.62 0.54 -6.74
C PRO A 73 -5.08 0.28 -8.18
N LEU A 74 -4.53 1.00 -9.16
CA LEU A 74 -4.89 0.79 -10.56
C LEU A 74 -4.34 -0.53 -11.10
N ILE A 75 -3.12 -0.92 -10.72
CA ILE A 75 -2.59 -2.27 -11.01
C ILE A 75 -3.52 -3.33 -10.42
N TYR A 76 -3.89 -3.20 -9.15
CA TYR A 76 -4.82 -4.11 -8.50
C TYR A 76 -6.16 -4.20 -9.24
N ALA A 77 -6.81 -3.07 -9.53
CA ALA A 77 -8.13 -3.02 -10.14
C ALA A 77 -8.15 -3.60 -11.56
N TYR A 78 -7.13 -3.30 -12.37
CA TYR A 78 -7.14 -3.66 -13.79
C TYR A 78 -6.47 -5.00 -14.11
N ALA A 79 -5.37 -5.32 -13.44
CA ALA A 79 -4.60 -6.52 -13.74
C ALA A 79 -4.98 -7.70 -12.83
N LEU A 80 -5.30 -7.45 -11.56
CA LEU A 80 -5.35 -8.52 -10.55
C LEU A 80 -6.74 -8.84 -10.02
N TYR A 81 -7.65 -7.87 -9.92
CA TYR A 81 -8.95 -8.05 -9.28
C TYR A 81 -9.79 -9.17 -9.91
N ALA A 82 -9.72 -9.31 -11.24
CA ALA A 82 -10.48 -10.31 -11.99
C ALA A 82 -9.91 -11.74 -11.86
N VAL A 83 -8.60 -11.87 -11.59
CA VAL A 83 -7.90 -13.16 -11.60
C VAL A 83 -7.65 -13.71 -10.19
N LEU A 84 -7.52 -12.84 -9.18
CA LEU A 84 -7.31 -13.28 -7.81
C LEU A 84 -8.57 -13.95 -7.25
N PRO A 85 -8.45 -15.12 -6.59
CA PRO A 85 -9.57 -15.81 -5.98
C PRO A 85 -10.01 -15.17 -4.66
N GLY A 86 -11.22 -15.53 -4.21
CA GLY A 86 -11.73 -15.16 -2.89
C GLY A 86 -12.52 -13.85 -2.82
N ALA A 87 -12.90 -13.48 -1.60
CA ALA A 87 -13.63 -12.24 -1.32
C ALA A 87 -12.75 -11.01 -1.60
N PRO A 88 -13.34 -9.83 -1.87
CA PRO A 88 -12.56 -8.66 -2.27
C PRO A 88 -11.46 -8.25 -1.29
N TRP A 89 -11.70 -8.36 0.03
CA TRP A 89 -10.67 -8.08 1.03
C TRP A 89 -9.53 -9.11 0.98
N VAL A 90 -9.82 -10.39 0.69
CA VAL A 90 -8.80 -11.44 0.51
C VAL A 90 -7.95 -11.13 -0.71
N LYS A 91 -8.56 -10.76 -1.85
CA LYS A 91 -7.84 -10.35 -3.06
C LYS A 91 -6.90 -9.18 -2.76
N GLY A 92 -7.40 -8.18 -2.04
CA GLY A 92 -6.62 -7.02 -1.61
C GLY A 92 -5.46 -7.40 -0.69
N THR A 93 -5.69 -8.23 0.33
CA THR A 93 -4.63 -8.72 1.22
C THR A 93 -3.57 -9.53 0.47
N THR A 94 -3.96 -10.36 -0.49
CA THR A 94 -3.01 -11.06 -1.39
C THR A 94 -2.16 -10.08 -2.17
N TRP A 95 -2.75 -9.01 -2.70
CA TRP A 95 -2.00 -7.94 -3.36
C TRP A 95 -1.05 -7.21 -2.39
N GLY A 96 -1.51 -6.92 -1.17
CA GLY A 96 -0.67 -6.37 -0.10
C GLY A 96 0.54 -7.26 0.20
N PHE A 97 0.35 -8.57 0.29
CA PHE A 97 1.44 -9.53 0.44
C PHE A 97 2.45 -9.46 -0.71
N VAL A 98 2.00 -9.40 -1.96
CA VAL A 98 2.89 -9.27 -3.13
C VAL A 98 3.69 -7.96 -3.05
N LEU A 99 3.04 -6.84 -2.72
CA LEU A 99 3.72 -5.56 -2.53
C LEU A 99 4.76 -5.62 -1.41
N TRP A 100 4.44 -6.30 -0.30
CA TRP A 100 5.39 -6.49 0.79
C TRP A 100 6.62 -7.30 0.36
N VAL A 101 6.43 -8.39 -0.39
CA VAL A 101 7.55 -9.16 -0.95
C VAL A 101 8.41 -8.28 -1.85
N ILE A 102 7.80 -7.50 -2.75
CA ILE A 102 8.53 -6.56 -3.61
C ILE A 102 9.29 -5.52 -2.77
N ALA A 103 8.66 -4.96 -1.74
CA ALA A 103 9.29 -3.99 -0.86
C ALA A 103 10.51 -4.61 -0.15
N GLN A 104 10.35 -5.77 0.48
CA GLN A 104 11.41 -6.40 1.28
C GLN A 104 12.52 -7.05 0.44
N ALA A 105 12.19 -7.61 -0.72
CA ALA A 105 13.13 -8.34 -1.56
C ALA A 105 13.84 -7.47 -2.60
N ILE A 106 13.27 -6.31 -2.97
CA ILE A 106 13.81 -5.45 -4.03
C ILE A 106 14.07 -4.04 -3.50
N VAL A 107 13.06 -3.39 -2.94
CA VAL A 107 13.17 -1.98 -2.54
C VAL A 107 14.16 -1.82 -1.39
N MET A 108 14.05 -2.60 -0.32
CA MET A 108 14.94 -2.53 0.84
C MET A 108 16.42 -2.76 0.48
N PRO A 109 16.79 -3.76 -0.35
CA PRO A 109 18.16 -3.90 -0.86
C PRO A 109 18.65 -2.67 -1.65
N VAL A 110 17.84 -2.15 -2.56
CA VAL A 110 18.18 -0.96 -3.37
C VAL A 110 18.45 0.26 -2.46
N MET A 111 17.81 0.31 -1.31
CA MET A 111 17.99 1.36 -0.31
C MET A 111 19.14 1.11 0.67
N GLY A 112 19.92 0.04 0.47
CA GLY A 112 21.05 -0.32 1.33
C GLY A 112 20.66 -1.03 2.63
N MET A 113 19.38 -1.39 2.79
CA MET A 113 18.87 -2.05 4.01
C MET A 113 18.96 -3.59 3.95
N GLY A 114 19.47 -4.14 2.85
CA GLY A 114 19.64 -5.58 2.64
C GLY A 114 18.36 -6.33 2.31
N PHE A 115 18.51 -7.60 1.92
CA PHE A 115 17.39 -8.50 1.61
C PHE A 115 16.56 -8.75 2.87
N PHE A 116 15.25 -8.50 2.78
CA PHE A 116 14.34 -8.55 3.94
C PHE A 116 14.84 -7.68 5.11
N SER A 117 15.32 -6.47 4.81
CA SER A 117 15.77 -5.51 5.82
C SER A 117 16.84 -6.05 6.76
N SER A 118 17.67 -7.01 6.31
CA SER A 118 18.69 -7.66 7.14
C SER A 118 19.75 -6.71 7.69
N GLY A 119 19.99 -5.58 7.02
CA GLY A 119 20.87 -4.51 7.47
C GLY A 119 20.19 -3.44 8.32
N ALA A 120 18.89 -3.58 8.63
CA ALA A 120 18.19 -2.62 9.48
C ALA A 120 18.65 -2.72 10.95
N PRO A 121 18.53 -1.63 11.75
CA PRO A 121 18.83 -1.68 13.18
C PRO A 121 18.03 -2.74 13.95
N GLN A 122 16.81 -3.04 13.50
CA GLN A 122 15.93 -4.07 14.06
C GLN A 122 15.25 -4.87 12.94
N PRO A 123 15.95 -5.84 12.31
CA PRO A 123 15.50 -6.50 11.09
C PRO A 123 14.13 -7.17 11.23
N ILE A 124 13.94 -7.97 12.29
CA ILE A 124 12.70 -8.72 12.52
C ILE A 124 11.50 -7.76 12.65
N MET A 125 11.67 -6.68 13.41
CA MET A 125 10.59 -5.70 13.61
C MET A 125 10.31 -4.88 12.36
N ALA A 126 11.33 -4.53 11.55
CA ALA A 126 11.14 -3.84 10.27
C ALA A 126 10.35 -4.72 9.27
N VAL A 127 10.70 -6.00 9.19
CA VAL A 127 10.02 -6.98 8.34
C VAL A 127 8.58 -7.19 8.81
N ALA A 128 8.36 -7.42 10.11
CA ALA A 128 7.03 -7.64 10.67
C ALA A 128 6.13 -6.40 10.60
N GLY A 129 6.67 -5.22 10.95
CA GLY A 129 5.93 -3.96 10.89
C GLY A 129 5.52 -3.59 9.46
N SER A 130 6.44 -3.73 8.50
CA SER A 130 6.10 -3.53 7.08
C SER A 130 5.11 -4.57 6.57
N PHE A 131 5.20 -5.83 7.01
CA PHE A 131 4.25 -6.89 6.64
C PHE A 131 2.84 -6.52 7.07
N ILE A 132 2.66 -6.19 8.34
CA ILE A 132 1.36 -5.76 8.90
C ILE A 132 0.83 -4.55 8.12
N GLY A 133 1.67 -3.54 7.89
CA GLY A 133 1.27 -2.35 7.13
C GLY A 133 0.74 -2.67 5.73
N HIS A 134 1.41 -3.56 5.00
CA HIS A 134 1.00 -3.94 3.65
C HIS A 134 -0.25 -4.82 3.63
N LEU A 135 -0.43 -5.71 4.62
CA LEU A 135 -1.67 -6.48 4.74
C LEU A 135 -2.87 -5.59 5.03
N ILE A 136 -2.70 -4.59 5.92
CA ILE A 136 -3.72 -3.58 6.21
C ILE A 136 -4.03 -2.76 4.97
N TYR A 137 -3.00 -2.26 4.28
CA TYR A 137 -3.16 -1.51 3.03
C TYR A 137 -3.97 -2.31 2.01
N GLY A 138 -3.56 -3.55 1.75
CA GLY A 138 -4.23 -4.45 0.82
C GLY A 138 -5.66 -4.76 1.23
N GLY A 139 -5.90 -5.07 2.50
CA GLY A 139 -7.22 -5.37 3.03
C GLY A 139 -8.20 -4.20 2.87
N ILE A 140 -7.77 -2.97 3.18
CA ILE A 140 -8.57 -1.76 2.99
C ILE A 140 -8.87 -1.56 1.50
N LEU A 141 -7.84 -1.63 0.66
CA LEU A 141 -7.99 -1.47 -0.80
C LEU A 141 -9.01 -2.47 -1.36
N GLY A 142 -8.86 -3.75 -1.04
CA GLY A 142 -9.75 -4.80 -1.52
C GLY A 142 -11.18 -4.71 -0.97
N GLY A 143 -11.33 -4.43 0.33
CA GLY A 143 -12.63 -4.31 0.98
C GLY A 143 -13.45 -3.14 0.44
N VAL A 144 -12.84 -1.96 0.32
CA VAL A 144 -13.53 -0.74 -0.16
C VAL A 144 -13.86 -0.84 -1.65
N THR A 145 -12.93 -1.35 -2.48
CA THR A 145 -13.19 -1.52 -3.93
C THR A 145 -14.27 -2.56 -4.21
N GLY A 146 -14.30 -3.66 -3.44
CA GLY A 146 -15.24 -4.76 -3.64
C GLY A 146 -16.68 -4.49 -3.20
N ARG A 147 -16.87 -3.82 -2.05
CA ARG A 147 -18.20 -3.52 -1.51
C ARG A 147 -19.03 -2.70 -2.51
N ALA A 148 -18.41 -1.67 -3.07
CA ALA A 148 -19.06 -0.79 -4.03
C ALA A 148 -19.33 -1.48 -5.40
N ALA A 149 -18.54 -2.48 -5.78
CA ALA A 149 -18.79 -3.28 -6.99
C ALA A 149 -20.05 -4.15 -6.82
N GLY A 150 -20.26 -4.73 -5.63
CA GLY A 150 -21.49 -5.45 -5.29
C GLY A 150 -22.73 -4.55 -5.33
N ASP A 151 -22.64 -3.35 -4.74
CA ASP A 151 -23.76 -2.40 -4.69
C ASP A 151 -24.20 -1.94 -6.09
N ALA A 152 -23.25 -1.68 -7.00
CA ALA A 152 -23.56 -1.27 -8.37
C ALA A 152 -24.24 -2.37 -9.21
N GLN A 153 -23.86 -3.63 -8.98
CA GLN A 153 -24.48 -4.78 -9.67
C GLN A 153 -25.92 -5.01 -9.20
N ALA A 154 -26.21 -4.82 -7.90
CA ALA A 154 -27.56 -4.93 -7.37
C ALA A 154 -28.52 -3.92 -8.03
N VAL A 155 -28.12 -2.64 -8.08
CA VAL A 155 -28.92 -1.57 -8.72
C VAL A 155 -29.15 -1.81 -10.22
N SER A 156 -28.16 -2.32 -10.96
CA SER A 156 -28.34 -2.64 -12.38
C SER A 156 -29.28 -3.82 -12.61
N ARG A 157 -29.34 -4.80 -11.69
CA ARG A 157 -30.25 -5.94 -11.81
C ARG A 157 -31.69 -5.51 -11.55
N GLU A 158 -31.92 -4.68 -10.54
CA GLU A 158 -33.23 -4.10 -10.24
C GLU A 158 -33.77 -3.29 -11.41
N ARG A 159 -32.93 -2.42 -12.02
CA ARG A 159 -33.32 -1.63 -13.20
C ARG A 159 -33.62 -2.45 -14.46
N ARG A 160 -33.12 -3.69 -14.57
CA ARG A 160 -33.41 -4.58 -15.70
C ARG A 160 -34.64 -5.47 -15.45
N ALA A 161 -35.10 -5.55 -14.21
CA ALA A 161 -36.25 -6.34 -13.80
C ALA A 161 -37.56 -5.53 -13.75
N ALA A 162 -37.46 -4.19 -13.88
CA ALA A 162 -38.58 -3.25 -14.01
C ALA A 162 -38.80 -2.87 -15.47
#